data_AF-A0A349JS68-F1
#
_entry.id   AF-A0A349JS68-F1
#
_cell.length_a   1.000
_cell.length_b   1.000
_cell.length_c   1.000
_cell.angle_alpha   90.00
_cell.angle_beta   90.00
_cell.angle_gamma   90.00
#
_symmetry.space_group_name_H-M   'P 1'
#
loop_
_entity.id
_entity.type
_entity.pdbx_description
1 polymer ?
#
loop_
_entity_poly.entity_id
_entity_poly.type
_entity_poly.pdbx_seq_one_letter_code
_entity_poly.pdbx_strand_id
1 'polypeptide(L)'
;MIESHEVAIFADESCLGNQFQGQANPGGAAGMMEYWTGDRWVRRDYWTSEPDTTNQRMALRSAILGLGLLSKGPCKVQFVSDSKYLVDGMKEWVRGWKARGWTRKGGKIQNLELWKKLDRVRDKHDIEWAWVRGHAEHPKNEYADHLATTAAKEGTSSDGLIESGFGAWLENERNRRGRYSDYLELAPPG
;
A
#
# COMPACT_ATOMS: atom_id res chain seq x y z
N MET A 1 -13.45 12.09 -1.90
CA MET A 1 -13.87 11.09 -0.88
C MET A 1 -14.46 9.87 -1.58
N ILE A 2 -14.34 8.66 -1.03
CA ILE A 2 -14.82 7.41 -1.65
C ILE A 2 -16.34 7.24 -1.44
N GLU A 3 -17.09 6.72 -2.41
CA GLU A 3 -18.55 6.52 -2.34
C GLU A 3 -19.00 5.06 -2.22
N SER A 4 -18.13 4.10 -2.57
CA SER A 4 -18.42 2.66 -2.46
C SER A 4 -18.01 2.10 -1.08
N HIS A 5 -18.73 1.07 -0.64
CA HIS A 5 -18.38 0.29 0.54
C HIS A 5 -17.33 -0.79 0.24
N GLU A 6 -17.06 -1.07 -1.03
CA GLU A 6 -16.07 -2.04 -1.49
C GLU A 6 -14.92 -1.30 -2.21
N VAL A 7 -13.70 -1.49 -1.70
CA VAL A 7 -12.50 -0.79 -2.14
C VAL A 7 -11.35 -1.79 -2.26
N ALA A 8 -10.61 -1.76 -3.36
CA ALA A 8 -9.32 -2.43 -3.45
C ALA A 8 -8.19 -1.41 -3.25
N ILE A 9 -7.20 -1.78 -2.45
CA ILE A 9 -6.00 -0.97 -2.21
C ILE A 9 -4.80 -1.79 -2.65
N PHE A 10 -3.99 -1.22 -3.54
CA PHE A 10 -2.71 -1.78 -3.98
C PHE A 10 -1.62 -0.90 -3.38
N ALA A 11 -0.79 -1.47 -2.52
CA ALA A 11 0.17 -0.69 -1.74
C ALA A 11 1.56 -1.33 -1.77
N ASP A 12 2.55 -0.46 -1.81
CA ASP A 12 3.95 -0.86 -1.90
C ASP A 12 4.86 0.12 -1.13
N GLU A 13 6.10 -0.29 -0.94
CA GLU A 13 7.15 0.46 -0.31
C GLU A 13 8.45 0.40 -1.10
N SER A 14 9.25 1.46 -1.01
CA SER A 14 10.58 1.44 -1.61
C SER A 14 11.55 2.28 -0.80
N CYS A 15 12.74 1.74 -0.54
CA CYS A 15 13.88 2.44 0.04
C CYS A 15 15.04 2.41 -0.95
N LEU A 16 15.70 3.55 -1.17
CA LEU A 16 16.70 3.72 -2.21
C LEU A 16 18.13 3.36 -1.78
N GLY A 17 18.36 3.17 -0.48
CA GLY A 17 19.70 3.22 0.15
C GLY A 17 20.17 1.93 0.81
N ASN A 18 19.59 0.76 0.52
CA ASN A 18 19.97 -0.51 1.13
C ASN A 18 21.46 -0.90 0.94
N GLN A 19 22.21 -0.14 0.13
CA GLN A 19 23.58 -0.41 -0.31
C GLN A 19 24.66 0.38 0.46
N PHE A 20 24.33 1.31 1.36
CA PHE A 20 25.34 2.15 2.02
C PHE A 20 25.11 2.25 3.54
N GLN A 21 25.97 1.59 4.32
CA GLN A 21 26.05 1.84 5.78
C GLN A 21 26.54 3.28 6.01
N GLY A 22 25.77 4.07 6.76
CA GLY A 22 26.17 5.42 7.19
C GLY A 22 25.65 6.59 6.36
N GLN A 23 24.73 6.34 5.42
CA GLN A 23 23.98 7.39 4.71
C GLN A 23 22.48 7.29 5.03
N ALA A 24 21.77 8.41 4.90
CA ALA A 24 20.33 8.44 4.99
C ALA A 24 19.72 7.47 3.97
N ASN A 25 18.67 6.74 4.37
CA ASN A 25 17.96 5.83 3.49
C ASN A 25 16.55 6.38 3.17
N PRO A 26 16.40 7.25 2.15
CA PRO A 26 15.11 7.75 1.74
C PRO A 26 14.20 6.60 1.38
N GLY A 27 13.01 6.61 1.96
CA GLY A 27 11.97 5.64 1.67
C GLY A 27 10.64 6.30 1.38
N GLY A 28 9.86 5.64 0.53
CA GLY A 28 8.52 6.01 0.16
C GLY A 28 7.56 4.87 0.47
N ALA A 29 6.34 5.25 0.84
CA ALA A 29 5.21 4.38 1.05
C ALA A 29 4.05 4.92 0.22
N ALA A 30 3.47 4.10 -0.64
CA ALA A 30 2.42 4.56 -1.54
C ALA A 30 1.35 3.50 -1.76
N GLY A 31 0.25 3.93 -2.35
CA GLY A 31 -0.73 3.02 -2.89
C GLY A 31 -1.73 3.71 -3.81
N MET A 32 -2.43 2.86 -4.55
CA MET A 32 -3.57 3.22 -5.37
C MET A 32 -4.81 2.53 -4.80
N MET A 33 -5.87 3.30 -4.62
CA MET A 33 -7.19 2.80 -4.32
C MET A 33 -8.02 2.76 -5.58
N GLU A 34 -8.87 1.75 -5.70
CA GLU A 34 -9.90 1.70 -6.73
C GLU A 34 -11.23 1.21 -6.15
N TYR A 35 -12.31 1.76 -6.68
CA TYR A 35 -13.66 1.33 -6.36
C TYR A 35 -14.57 1.57 -7.55
N TRP A 36 -15.63 0.77 -7.63
CA TRP A 36 -16.63 0.87 -8.69
C TRP A 36 -17.77 1.82 -8.27
N THR A 37 -18.16 2.75 -9.14
CA THR A 37 -19.28 3.68 -8.90
C THR A 37 -20.62 3.19 -9.46
N GLY A 38 -20.64 2.03 -10.13
CA GLY A 38 -21.81 1.51 -10.85
C GLY A 38 -21.63 1.56 -12.36
N ASP A 39 -20.91 2.55 -12.86
CA ASP A 39 -20.67 2.84 -14.28
C ASP A 39 -19.19 2.80 -14.68
N ARG A 40 -18.28 3.11 -13.74
CA ARG A 40 -16.83 3.15 -13.99
C ARG A 40 -16.00 2.84 -12.75
N TRP A 41 -14.73 2.53 -12.99
CA TRP A 41 -13.71 2.52 -11.94
C TRP A 41 -13.31 3.95 -11.60
N VAL A 42 -13.28 4.26 -10.31
CA VAL A 42 -12.66 5.49 -9.79
C VAL A 42 -11.39 5.09 -9.05
N ARG A 43 -10.27 5.70 -9.46
CA ARG A 43 -8.96 5.44 -8.88
C ARG A 43 -8.39 6.68 -8.20
N ARG A 44 -7.71 6.48 -7.06
CA ARG A 44 -7.08 7.55 -6.28
C ARG A 44 -5.73 7.10 -5.76
N ASP A 45 -4.75 7.99 -5.82
CA ASP A 45 -3.40 7.70 -5.33
C ASP A 45 -3.15 8.38 -3.99
N TYR A 46 -2.24 7.78 -3.24
CA TYR A 46 -1.67 8.38 -2.03
C TYR A 46 -0.21 7.96 -1.88
N TRP A 47 0.60 8.84 -1.29
CA TRP A 47 1.96 8.51 -0.91
C TRP A 47 2.50 9.40 0.21
N THR A 48 3.57 8.94 0.82
CA THR A 48 4.40 9.70 1.76
C THR A 48 5.84 9.22 1.70
N SER A 49 6.78 10.06 2.12
CA SER A 49 8.20 9.73 2.20
C SER A 49 8.77 10.00 3.59
N GLU A 50 9.78 9.24 3.98
CA GLU A 50 10.65 9.53 5.13
C GLU A 50 12.11 9.62 4.64
N PRO A 51 12.88 10.62 5.09
CA PRO A 51 14.26 10.82 4.61
C PRO A 51 15.23 9.74 5.08
N ASP A 52 14.93 9.06 6.19
CA ASP A 52 15.73 7.94 6.69
C ASP A 52 14.81 6.89 7.35
N THR A 53 14.67 5.74 6.68
CA THR A 53 13.69 4.72 7.08
C THR A 53 14.05 3.33 6.56
N THR A 54 13.13 2.38 6.71
CA THR A 54 13.30 1.00 6.23
C THR A 54 12.06 0.54 5.46
N ASN A 55 12.22 -0.46 4.57
CA ASN A 55 11.11 -1.07 3.84
C ASN A 55 9.99 -1.51 4.80
N GLN A 56 10.31 -2.20 5.89
CA GLN A 56 9.31 -2.64 6.88
C GLN A 56 8.51 -1.48 7.49
N ARG A 57 9.12 -0.33 7.73
CA ARG A 57 8.42 0.86 8.24
C ARG A 57 7.52 1.47 7.17
N MET A 58 8.01 1.54 5.93
CA MET A 58 7.25 2.04 4.79
C MET A 58 6.06 1.14 4.44
N ALA A 59 6.21 -0.18 4.52
CA ALA A 59 5.12 -1.15 4.37
C ALA A 59 3.97 -0.89 5.35
N LEU A 60 4.30 -0.70 6.62
CA LEU A 60 3.28 -0.38 7.63
C LEU A 60 2.66 0.99 7.37
N ARG A 61 3.45 1.97 6.92
CA ARG A 61 2.94 3.31 6.59
C ARG A 61 2.02 3.32 5.38
N SER A 62 2.30 2.54 4.33
CA SER A 62 1.44 2.46 3.14
C SER A 62 0.05 1.93 3.53
N ALA A 63 0.00 0.93 4.41
CA ALA A 63 -1.25 0.40 4.97
C ALA A 63 -1.97 1.38 5.90
N ILE A 64 -1.25 2.02 6.84
CA ILE A 64 -1.83 3.00 7.77
C ILE A 64 -2.42 4.19 7.02
N LEU A 65 -1.70 4.71 6.03
CA LEU A 65 -2.13 5.86 5.24
C LEU A 65 -3.34 5.49 4.39
N GLY A 66 -3.28 4.38 3.65
CA GLY A 66 -4.39 3.93 2.82
C GLY A 66 -5.66 3.72 3.61
N LEU A 67 -5.62 2.88 4.65
CA LEU A 67 -6.80 2.62 5.47
C LEU A 67 -7.28 3.87 6.22
N GLY A 68 -6.36 4.75 6.63
CA GLY A 68 -6.71 5.99 7.33
C GLY A 68 -7.48 7.00 6.47
N LEU A 69 -7.33 6.94 5.15
CA LEU A 69 -8.01 7.82 4.19
C LEU A 69 -9.43 7.36 3.84
N LEU A 70 -9.85 6.17 4.28
CA LEU A 70 -11.21 5.65 4.13
C LEU A 70 -12.14 6.30 5.19
N SER A 71 -12.52 7.56 4.97
CA SER A 71 -13.15 8.40 6.00
C SER A 71 -14.68 8.32 6.14
N LYS A 72 -15.40 7.57 5.27
CA LYS A 72 -16.87 7.57 5.24
C LYS A 72 -17.55 6.49 6.10
N GLY A 73 -16.81 5.56 6.69
CA GLY A 73 -17.36 4.48 7.51
C GLY A 73 -16.65 3.14 7.28
N PRO A 74 -17.17 2.05 7.85
CA PRO A 74 -16.64 0.72 7.57
C PRO A 74 -16.70 0.39 6.07
N CYS A 75 -15.59 -0.12 5.56
CA CYS A 75 -15.46 -0.56 4.17
C CYS A 75 -15.07 -2.04 4.19
N LYS A 76 -15.51 -2.78 3.18
CA LYS A 76 -14.87 -4.03 2.78
C LYS A 76 -13.66 -3.67 1.92
N VAL A 77 -12.48 -4.08 2.36
CA VAL A 77 -11.22 -3.71 1.74
C VAL A 77 -10.49 -4.96 1.29
N GLN A 78 -10.18 -5.05 0.01
CA GLN A 78 -9.15 -5.96 -0.47
C GLN A 78 -7.82 -5.21 -0.45
N PHE A 79 -6.93 -5.57 0.48
CA PHE A 79 -5.62 -4.95 0.61
C PHE A 79 -4.55 -5.84 -0.02
N VAL A 80 -3.97 -5.38 -1.12
CA VAL A 80 -2.97 -6.09 -1.92
C VAL A 80 -1.60 -5.45 -1.72
N SER A 81 -0.60 -6.27 -1.39
CA SER A 81 0.80 -5.84 -1.28
C SER A 81 1.74 -7.03 -1.49
N ASP A 82 2.95 -6.79 -1.96
CA ASP A 82 4.00 -7.80 -2.06
C ASP A 82 4.84 -7.96 -0.76
N SER A 83 4.60 -7.09 0.21
CA SER A 83 5.25 -7.11 1.52
C SER A 83 4.69 -8.23 2.40
N LYS A 84 5.36 -9.38 2.40
CA LYS A 84 5.05 -10.48 3.35
C LYS A 84 5.08 -10.02 4.80
N TYR A 85 5.99 -9.10 5.13
CA TYR A 85 6.08 -8.54 6.48
C TYR A 85 4.76 -7.90 6.94
N LEU A 86 4.13 -7.14 6.04
CA LEU A 86 2.83 -6.53 6.27
C LEU A 86 1.71 -7.59 6.26
N VAL A 87 1.60 -8.37 5.18
CA VAL A 87 0.47 -9.30 4.98
C VAL A 87 0.45 -10.40 6.02
N ASP A 88 1.56 -11.11 6.22
CA ASP A 88 1.65 -12.20 7.20
C ASP A 88 1.55 -11.64 8.63
N GLY A 89 2.13 -10.47 8.88
CA GLY A 89 2.02 -9.83 10.19
C GLY A 89 0.59 -9.49 10.57
N MET A 90 -0.19 -9.03 9.60
CA MET A 90 -1.61 -8.75 9.79
C MET A 90 -2.46 -10.02 9.96
N LYS A 91 -2.18 -11.06 9.19
CA LYS A 91 -2.91 -12.34 9.24
C LYS A 91 -2.59 -13.18 10.48
N GLU A 92 -1.32 -13.22 10.86
CA GLU A 92 -0.81 -14.25 11.79
C GLU A 92 -0.30 -13.65 13.11
N TRP A 93 0.42 -12.53 13.06
CA TRP A 93 1.21 -12.08 14.22
C TRP A 93 0.44 -11.15 15.14
N VAL A 94 -0.25 -10.15 14.58
CA VAL A 94 -0.89 -9.08 15.37
C VAL A 94 -1.90 -9.64 16.37
N ARG A 95 -2.72 -10.63 15.97
CA ARG A 95 -3.68 -11.29 16.87
C ARG A 95 -2.96 -11.91 18.08
N GLY A 96 -1.88 -12.63 17.84
CA GLY A 96 -1.07 -13.25 18.88
C GLY A 96 -0.34 -12.24 19.77
N TRP A 97 0.16 -11.15 19.20
CA TRP A 97 0.77 -10.07 19.97
C TRP A 97 -0.24 -9.35 20.86
N LYS A 98 -1.43 -9.02 20.34
CA LYS A 98 -2.52 -8.37 21.09
C LYS A 98 -2.97 -9.22 22.28
N ALA A 99 -3.15 -10.53 22.06
CA ALA A 99 -3.49 -11.48 23.13
C ALA A 99 -2.42 -11.56 24.24
N ARG A 100 -1.16 -11.26 23.93
CA ARG A 100 -0.03 -11.24 24.89
C ARG A 100 0.34 -9.84 25.35
N GLY A 101 -0.56 -8.86 25.23
CA GLY A 101 -0.30 -7.48 25.66
C GLY A 101 0.83 -6.80 24.88
N TRP A 102 0.95 -7.10 23.58
CA TRP A 102 1.99 -6.58 22.68
C TRP A 102 3.42 -7.01 23.05
N THR A 103 3.57 -8.28 23.43
CA THR A 103 4.86 -8.91 23.72
C THR A 103 5.09 -10.18 22.88
N ARG A 104 6.35 -10.58 22.70
CA ARG A 104 6.73 -11.86 22.08
C ARG A 104 7.90 -12.50 22.85
N LYS A 105 7.98 -13.84 22.82
CA LYS A 105 9.03 -14.61 23.53
C LYS A 105 10.46 -14.19 23.16
N GLY A 106 10.67 -13.70 21.93
CA GLY A 106 11.96 -13.23 21.42
C GLY A 106 12.31 -11.76 21.72
N GLY A 107 11.65 -11.11 22.68
CA GLY A 107 11.93 -9.74 23.07
C GLY A 107 11.03 -8.69 22.40
N LYS A 108 11.54 -7.48 22.17
CA LYS A 108 10.76 -6.36 21.65
C LYS A 108 10.23 -6.66 20.23
N ILE A 109 8.99 -6.27 19.97
CA ILE A 109 8.39 -6.28 18.63
C ILE A 109 8.95 -5.06 17.88
N GLN A 110 9.57 -5.29 16.73
CA GLN A 110 10.05 -4.20 15.88
C GLN A 110 8.86 -3.43 15.31
N ASN A 111 9.00 -2.10 15.18
CA ASN A 111 7.93 -1.22 14.68
C ASN A 111 6.62 -1.29 15.48
N LEU A 112 6.68 -1.61 16.78
CA LEU A 112 5.50 -1.86 17.61
C LEU A 112 4.44 -0.75 17.54
N GLU A 113 4.85 0.51 17.58
CA GLU A 113 3.90 1.63 17.56
C GLU A 113 3.21 1.78 16.19
N LEU A 114 3.90 1.43 15.09
CA LEU A 114 3.27 1.37 13.76
C LEU A 114 2.28 0.20 13.69
N TRP A 115 2.63 -0.97 14.22
CA TRP A 115 1.71 -2.11 14.30
C TRP A 115 0.45 -1.79 15.10
N LYS A 116 0.59 -1.14 16.27
CA LYS A 116 -0.55 -0.69 17.07
C LYS A 116 -1.41 0.34 16.32
N LYS A 117 -0.77 1.27 15.59
CA LYS A 117 -1.49 2.26 14.78
C LYS A 117 -2.27 1.57 13.66
N LEU A 118 -1.66 0.62 12.96
CA LEU A 118 -2.32 -0.17 11.93
C LEU A 118 -3.49 -1.01 12.49
N ASP A 119 -3.31 -1.66 13.65
CA ASP A 119 -4.38 -2.39 14.37
C ASP A 119 -5.59 -1.48 14.68
N ARG A 120 -5.36 -0.23 15.07
CA ARG A 120 -6.46 0.71 15.34
C ARG A 120 -7.18 1.17 14.08
N VAL A 121 -6.44 1.43 13.01
CA VAL A 121 -7.02 1.93 11.76
C VAL A 121 -7.79 0.81 11.05
N ARG A 122 -7.20 -0.40 10.99
CA ARG A 122 -7.86 -1.55 10.35
C ARG A 122 -9.16 -1.95 11.05
N ASP A 123 -9.25 -1.81 12.38
CA ASP A 123 -10.37 -2.35 13.18
C ASP A 123 -11.71 -1.65 12.83
N LYS A 124 -11.66 -0.59 12.01
CA LYS A 124 -12.83 0.11 11.45
C LYS A 124 -13.38 -0.54 10.17
N HIS A 125 -12.64 -1.45 9.54
CA HIS A 125 -12.93 -2.00 8.22
C HIS A 125 -12.92 -3.52 8.26
N ASP A 126 -13.61 -4.15 7.31
CA ASP A 126 -13.49 -5.59 7.04
C ASP A 126 -12.42 -5.77 5.97
N ILE A 127 -11.28 -6.37 6.30
CA ILE A 127 -10.11 -6.37 5.42
C ILE A 127 -9.68 -7.79 5.05
N GLU A 128 -9.67 -8.06 3.76
CA GLU A 128 -8.99 -9.21 3.17
C GLU A 128 -7.57 -8.81 2.76
N TRP A 129 -6.57 -9.41 3.39
CA TRP A 129 -5.17 -9.19 3.05
C TRP A 129 -4.74 -10.17 1.95
N ALA A 130 -4.24 -9.67 0.83
CA ALA A 130 -3.77 -10.46 -0.29
C ALA A 130 -2.28 -10.20 -0.52
N TRP A 131 -1.49 -11.27 -0.46
CA TRP A 131 -0.08 -11.20 -0.83
C TRP A 131 0.04 -11.49 -2.33
N VAL A 132 0.75 -10.64 -3.04
CA VAL A 132 1.16 -10.88 -4.43
C VAL A 132 2.67 -11.01 -4.52
N ARG A 133 3.16 -11.67 -5.55
CA ARG A 133 4.60 -11.71 -5.80
C ARG A 133 5.01 -10.38 -6.45
N GLY A 134 6.02 -9.71 -5.88
CA GLY A 134 6.63 -8.53 -6.48
C GLY A 134 7.16 -8.85 -7.89
N HIS A 135 7.06 -7.88 -8.80
CA HIS A 135 7.48 -7.97 -10.21
C HIS A 135 6.84 -9.12 -11.03
N ALA A 136 5.67 -9.63 -10.62
CA ALA A 136 4.95 -10.69 -11.32
C ALA A 136 3.87 -10.16 -12.28
N GLU A 137 4.12 -9.03 -12.95
CA GLU A 137 3.23 -8.44 -13.97
C GLU A 137 1.84 -8.04 -13.43
N HIS A 138 1.75 -7.60 -12.17
CA HIS A 138 0.53 -7.02 -11.61
C HIS A 138 0.56 -5.50 -11.82
N PRO A 139 -0.14 -4.93 -12.82
CA PRO A 139 0.06 -3.53 -13.20
C PRO A 139 -0.23 -2.57 -12.05
N LYS A 140 -1.26 -2.86 -11.24
CA LYS A 140 -1.66 -2.04 -10.10
C LYS A 140 -0.64 -2.05 -8.96
N ASN A 141 -0.01 -3.21 -8.70
CA ASN A 141 1.06 -3.29 -7.69
C ASN A 141 2.34 -2.62 -8.19
N GLU A 142 2.71 -2.84 -9.45
CA GLU A 142 3.87 -2.17 -10.05
C GLU A 142 3.68 -0.65 -10.15
N TYR A 143 2.44 -0.20 -10.31
CA TYR A 143 2.13 1.22 -10.20
C TYR A 143 2.32 1.74 -8.77
N ALA A 144 1.92 0.97 -7.75
CA ALA A 144 2.17 1.33 -6.36
C ALA A 144 3.69 1.39 -6.05
N ASP A 145 4.50 0.45 -6.54
CA ASP A 145 5.97 0.52 -6.47
C ASP A 145 6.50 1.78 -7.17
N HIS A 146 5.99 2.09 -8.36
CA HIS A 146 6.37 3.31 -9.09
C HIS A 146 6.09 4.58 -8.27
N LEU A 147 4.92 4.66 -7.62
CA LEU A 147 4.57 5.77 -6.73
C LEU A 147 5.50 5.82 -5.50
N ALA A 148 5.75 4.69 -4.85
CA ALA A 148 6.59 4.61 -3.65
C ALA A 148 8.04 5.00 -3.97
N THR A 149 8.60 4.47 -5.05
CA THR A 149 9.94 4.80 -5.54
C THR A 149 10.05 6.28 -5.93
N THR A 150 9.02 6.86 -6.54
CA THR A 150 9.01 8.30 -6.88
C THR A 150 8.95 9.16 -5.62
N ALA A 151 8.07 8.84 -4.67
CA ALA A 151 7.98 9.52 -3.37
C ALA A 151 9.31 9.49 -2.61
N ALA A 152 10.00 8.34 -2.60
CA ALA A 152 11.30 8.19 -1.97
C ALA A 152 12.37 9.10 -2.60
N LYS A 153 12.37 9.23 -3.93
CA LYS A 153 13.33 10.04 -4.69
C LYS A 153 13.09 11.53 -4.51
N GLU A 154 11.84 11.94 -4.55
CA GLU A 154 11.46 13.36 -4.53
C GLU A 154 11.26 13.91 -3.11
N GLY A 155 11.08 13.03 -2.12
CA GLY A 155 10.83 13.44 -0.73
C GLY A 155 9.46 14.10 -0.55
N THR A 156 8.44 13.67 -1.29
CA THR A 156 7.11 14.28 -1.31
C THR A 156 6.05 13.43 -0.60
N SER A 157 4.90 14.06 -0.31
CA SER A 157 3.68 13.40 0.16
C SER A 157 2.48 13.93 -0.61
N SER A 158 1.44 13.12 -0.78
CA SER A 158 0.23 13.52 -1.51
C SER A 158 -0.75 14.37 -0.71
N ASP A 159 -0.55 14.47 0.61
CA ASP A 159 -1.44 15.14 1.58
C ASP A 159 -2.92 14.72 1.49
N GLY A 160 -3.17 13.49 1.05
CA GLY A 160 -4.51 12.93 0.91
C GLY A 160 -4.66 12.04 -0.31
N LEU A 161 -5.92 11.78 -0.68
CA LEU A 161 -6.27 11.08 -1.92
C LEU A 161 -6.30 12.08 -3.09
N ILE A 162 -5.45 11.85 -4.08
CA ILE A 162 -5.46 12.62 -5.33
C ILE A 162 -5.97 11.76 -6.49
N GLU A 163 -6.30 12.40 -7.62
CA GLU A 163 -6.65 11.67 -8.84
C GLU A 163 -5.49 10.76 -9.28
N SER A 164 -5.82 9.53 -9.67
CA SER A 164 -4.80 8.53 -9.98
C SER A 164 -4.16 8.74 -11.35
N GLY A 165 -2.83 8.66 -11.41
CA GLY A 165 -2.08 8.68 -12.67
C GLY A 165 -1.99 7.31 -13.37
N PHE A 166 -2.66 6.27 -12.84
CA PHE A 166 -2.51 4.89 -13.30
C PHE A 166 -2.74 4.70 -14.80
N GLY A 167 -3.77 5.35 -15.38
CA GLY A 167 -4.09 5.20 -16.81
C GLY A 167 -2.96 5.71 -17.70
N ALA A 168 -2.42 6.90 -17.40
CA ALA A 168 -1.29 7.48 -18.13
C ALA A 168 -0.01 6.65 -17.95
N TRP A 169 0.23 6.15 -16.74
CA TRP A 169 1.35 5.25 -16.47
C TRP A 169 1.24 3.94 -17.26
N LEU A 170 0.05 3.34 -17.29
CA LEU A 170 -0.23 2.09 -17.99
C LEU A 170 -0.05 2.24 -19.51
N GLU A 171 -0.54 3.35 -20.09
CA GLU A 171 -0.32 3.66 -21.50
C GLU A 171 1.16 3.84 -21.82
N ASN A 172 1.92 4.49 -20.94
CA ASN A 172 3.36 4.62 -21.10
C ASN A 172 4.08 3.26 -21.03
N GLU A 173 3.70 2.35 -20.12
CA GLU A 173 4.25 0.99 -20.05
C GLU A 173 3.95 0.18 -21.32
N ARG A 174 2.74 0.31 -21.89
CA ARG A 174 2.36 -0.29 -23.17
C ARG A 174 3.22 0.23 -24.31
N ASN A 175 3.28 1.56 -24.46
CA ASN A 175 3.91 2.20 -25.61
C ASN A 175 5.44 2.07 -25.59
N ARG A 176 6.07 2.19 -24.41
CA ARG A 176 7.54 2.18 -24.30
C ARG A 176 8.15 0.82 -24.04
N ARG A 177 7.44 -0.06 -23.34
CA ARG A 177 7.98 -1.35 -22.88
C ARG A 177 7.23 -2.56 -23.43
N GLY A 178 6.13 -2.35 -24.18
CA GLY A 178 5.34 -3.44 -24.76
C GLY A 178 4.64 -4.31 -23.71
N ARG A 179 4.44 -3.80 -22.49
CA ARG A 179 3.83 -4.54 -21.37
C ARG A 179 2.33 -4.31 -21.31
N TYR A 180 1.58 -5.26 -20.74
CA TYR A 180 0.15 -5.10 -20.41
C TYR A 180 -0.79 -4.83 -21.59
N SER A 181 -0.46 -5.31 -22.79
CA SER A 181 -1.33 -5.21 -23.97
C SER A 181 -2.71 -5.82 -23.73
N ASP A 182 -2.76 -6.93 -22.98
CA ASP A 182 -3.96 -7.73 -22.78
C ASP A 182 -4.73 -7.37 -21.50
N TYR A 183 -4.21 -6.40 -20.72
CA TYR A 183 -4.83 -5.99 -19.46
C TYR A 183 -6.10 -5.16 -19.71
N LEU A 184 -7.26 -5.71 -19.32
CA LEU A 184 -8.56 -5.04 -19.46
C LEU A 184 -8.83 -4.12 -18.27
N GLU A 185 -8.65 -2.82 -18.49
CA GLU A 185 -8.76 -1.78 -17.45
C GLU A 185 -10.20 -1.52 -16.97
N LEU A 186 -11.20 -1.82 -17.81
CA LEU A 186 -12.59 -1.38 -17.66
C LEU A 186 -13.58 -2.51 -17.36
N ALA A 187 -13.10 -3.74 -17.13
CA ALA A 187 -14.02 -4.82 -16.77
C ALA A 187 -14.71 -4.47 -15.43
N PRO A 188 -16.05 -4.54 -15.34
CA PRO A 188 -16.74 -4.35 -14.07
C PRO A 188 -16.24 -5.38 -13.04
N PRO A 189 -16.37 -5.10 -11.74
CA PRO A 189 -16.08 -6.11 -10.73
C PRO A 189 -16.93 -7.37 -10.99
N GLY A 190 -16.29 -8.54 -10.89
CA GLY A 190 -16.90 -9.85 -11.16
C GLY A 190 -17.81 -10.37 -10.05
#